data_AF-A0A835X0I3-F1
#
_entry.id   AF-A0A835X0I3-F1
#
_cell.length_a   1.000
_cell.length_b   1.000
_cell.length_c   1.000
_cell.angle_alpha   90.00
_cell.angle_beta   90.00
_cell.angle_gamma   90.00
#
_symmetry.space_group_name_H-M   'P 1'
#
loop_
_entity.id
_entity.type
_entity.pdbx_description
1 polymer ?
#
loop_
_entity_poly.entity_id
_entity_poly.type
_entity_poly.pdbx_seq_one_letter_code
_entity_poly.pdbx_strand_id
1 'polypeptide(L)' 'MTNLWIQTQISSIPNEFWYIDYEKGVATKSNQKPQFQSIRKWQGSIESFFDTKGVKATKEDENTVRFEN' A
#
# COMPACT_ATOMS: atom_id res chain seq x y z
N MET A 1 6.78 -1.67 14.10
CA MET A 1 7.24 -1.73 12.69
C MET A 1 7.19 -0.32 12.13
N THR A 2 8.06 0.06 11.19
CA THR A 2 8.05 1.42 10.63
C THR A 2 7.01 1.53 9.53
N ASN A 3 6.17 2.55 9.59
CA ASN A 3 5.20 2.87 8.54
C ASN A 3 5.89 3.10 7.20
N LEU A 4 5.23 2.75 6.11
CA LEU A 4 5.84 2.70 4.78
C LEU A 4 4.94 3.34 3.73
N TRP A 5 5.55 4.15 2.86
CA TRP A 5 4.89 4.56 1.63
C TRP A 5 5.24 3.64 0.47
N ILE A 6 4.21 3.21 -0.26
CA ILE A 6 4.34 2.42 -1.47
C ILE A 6 3.75 3.19 -2.64
N GLN A 7 4.49 3.24 -3.74
CA GLN A 7 3.97 3.61 -5.05
C GLN A 7 3.72 2.33 -5.84
N THR A 8 2.45 1.99 -6.06
CA THR A 8 2.06 0.89 -6.94
C THR A 8 2.08 1.35 -8.39
N GLN A 9 2.54 0.45 -9.26
CA GLN A 9 2.54 0.66 -10.70
C GLN A 9 1.94 -0.59 -11.35
N ILE A 10 0.74 -0.44 -11.90
CA ILE A 10 0.01 -1.47 -12.65
C ILE A 10 -0.15 -0.94 -14.07
N SER A 11 0.12 -1.76 -15.09
CA SER A 11 0.17 -1.33 -16.50
C SER A 11 -1.09 -0.59 -16.99
N SER A 12 -2.24 -0.82 -16.36
CA SER A 12 -3.54 -0.27 -16.73
C SER A 12 -4.07 0.84 -15.81
N ILE A 13 -3.38 1.17 -14.71
CA ILE A 13 -3.87 2.11 -13.68
C ILE A 13 -2.81 3.20 -13.45
N PRO A 14 -3.20 4.48 -13.35
CA PRO A 14 -2.28 5.54 -12.93
C PRO A 14 -1.60 5.16 -11.60
N ASN A 15 -0.32 5.52 -11.45
CA ASN A 15 0.44 5.23 -10.23
C ASN A 15 -0.35 5.65 -8.99
N GLU A 16 -0.54 4.73 -8.04
CA GLU A 16 -1.22 5.02 -6.79
C GLU A 16 -0.20 5.09 -5.65
N PHE A 17 -0.46 5.97 -4.68
CA PHE A 17 0.35 6.05 -3.47
C PHE A 17 -0.45 5.42 -2.33
N TRP A 18 0.19 4.54 -1.59
CA TRP A 18 -0.38 3.82 -0.46
C TRP A 18 0.47 4.08 0.77
N TYR A 19 -0.17 4.43 1.88
CA TYR A 19 0.45 4.54 3.19
C TYR A 19 0.11 3.31 4.02
N ILE A 20 1.12 2.57 4.44
CA ILE A 20 0.99 1.37 5.25
C ILE A 20 1.26 1.73 6.71
N ASP A 21 0.20 1.64 7.53
CA ASP A 21 0.23 1.75 8.98
C ASP A 21 0.25 0.33 9.56
N TYR A 22 1.45 -0.17 9.88
CA TYR A 22 1.63 -1.51 10.43
C TYR A 22 1.11 -1.65 11.86
N GLU A 23 1.00 -0.54 12.60
CA GLU A 23 0.47 -0.57 13.96
C GLU A 23 -1.05 -0.78 13.95
N LYS A 24 -1.73 -0.21 12.95
CA LYS A 24 -3.17 -0.37 12.76
C LYS A 24 -3.54 -1.53 11.84
N GLY A 25 -2.58 -2.13 11.14
CA GLY A 25 -2.84 -3.18 10.15
C GLY A 25 -3.66 -2.67 8.97
N VAL A 26 -3.42 -1.43 8.52
CA VAL A 26 -4.16 -0.83 7.41
C VAL A 26 -3.24 -0.16 6.41
N ALA A 27 -3.58 -0.26 5.14
CA ALA A 27 -3.00 0.47 4.04
C ALA A 27 -4.05 1.39 3.44
N THR A 28 -3.76 2.68 3.38
CA THR A 28 -4.67 3.69 2.84
C THR A 28 -4.10 4.33 1.59
N LYS A 29 -4.93 4.44 0.57
CA LYS A 29 -4.63 5.10 -0.69
C LYS A 29 -4.65 6.61 -0.47
N SER A 30 -3.62 7.26 -0.99
CA SER A 30 -3.48 8.71 -0.99
C SER A 30 -3.43 9.21 -2.43
N ASN A 31 -4.21 10.24 -2.71
CA ASN A 31 -4.16 10.97 -3.98
C ASN A 31 -2.98 11.96 -4.02
N GLN A 32 -2.27 12.14 -2.91
CA GLN A 32 -1.11 13.01 -2.80
C GLN A 32 0.17 12.20 -2.64
N LYS A 33 1.16 12.50 -3.48
CA LYS A 33 2.51 11.99 -3.31
C LYS A 33 3.08 12.57 -2.02
N PRO A 34 3.56 11.75 -1.07
CA PRO A 34 4.12 12.23 0.17
C PRO A 34 5.40 13.06 -0.11
N GLN A 35 5.52 14.20 0.56
CA GLN A 35 6.71 15.03 0.50
C GLN A 35 7.70 14.60 1.59
N PHE A 36 9.00 14.61 1.27
CA PHE A 36 10.09 14.33 2.21
C PHE A 36 10.06 12.94 2.89
N GLN A 37 9.28 11.98 2.36
CA GLN A 37 9.27 10.59 2.83
C GLN A 37 9.81 9.64 1.75
N SER A 38 10.46 8.57 2.21
CA SER A 38 10.92 7.49 1.33
C SER A 38 9.73 6.71 0.78
N ILE A 39 9.64 6.61 -0.55
CA ILE A 39 8.57 5.87 -1.24
C ILE A 39 9.18 4.62 -1.87
N ARG A 40 8.66 3.45 -1.51
CA ARG A 40 9.02 2.17 -2.12
C ARG A 40 8.21 1.97 -3.39
N LYS A 41 8.85 1.62 -4.49
CA LYS A 41 8.15 1.27 -5.73
C LYS A 41 7.76 -0.21 -5.74
N TRP A 42 6.56 -0.50 -6.19
CA TRP A 42 6.05 -1.86 -6.38
C TRP A 42 5.41 -2.02 -7.75
N GLN A 43 5.81 -3.03 -8.50
CA GLN A 43 5.22 -3.37 -9.80
C GLN A 43 4.09 -4.38 -9.55
N GLY A 44 2.88 -3.88 -9.43
CA GLY A 44 1.71 -4.66 -9.01
C GLY A 44 0.77 -3.86 -8.11
N SER A 45 -0.31 -4.49 -7.68
CA SER A 45 -1.27 -3.90 -6.75
C SER A 45 -0.76 -3.94 -5.31
N ILE A 46 -1.41 -3.19 -4.42
CA ILE A 46 -1.05 -3.18 -3.00
C ILE A 46 -1.31 -4.56 -2.35
N GLU A 47 -2.33 -5.28 -2.80
CA GLU A 47 -2.63 -6.64 -2.36
C GLU A 47 -1.51 -7.59 -2.75
N SER A 48 -1.03 -7.52 -4.00
CA SER A 48 0.11 -8.34 -4.44
C SER A 48 1.39 -8.06 -3.64
N PHE A 49 1.58 -6.83 -3.16
CA PHE A 49 2.69 -6.51 -2.26
C PHE A 49 2.55 -7.29 -0.95
N PHE A 50 1.37 -7.31 -0.35
CA PHE A 50 1.11 -8.07 0.88
C PHE A 50 1.22 -9.59 0.67
N ASP A 51 0.75 -10.11 -0.47
CA ASP A 51 0.90 -11.52 -0.82
C ASP A 51 2.37 -11.95 -0.84
N THR A 52 3.27 -11.14 -1.42
CA THR A 52 4.73 -11.44 -1.39
C THR A 52 5.36 -11.34 -0.01
N LYS A 53 4.67 -10.71 0.95
CA LYS A 53 5.06 -10.66 2.36
C LYS A 53 4.47 -11.81 3.17
N GLY A 54 3.62 -12.66 2.58
CA GLY A 54 2.88 -13.68 3.29
C GLY A 54 1.82 -13.09 4.22
N VAL A 55 1.41 -11.84 3.99
CA VAL A 55 0.45 -11.10 4.79
C VAL A 55 -0.90 -11.18 4.08
N LYS A 56 -1.94 -11.60 4.80
CA LYS A 56 -3.29 -11.67 4.24
C LYS A 56 -3.91 -10.27 4.25
N ALA A 57 -4.08 -9.70 3.06
CA ALA A 57 -4.76 -8.42 2.87
C ALA A 57 -6.24 -8.64 2.47
N THR A 58 -7.13 -7.85 3.06
CA THR A 58 -8.56 -7.80 2.74
C THR A 58 -8.93 -6.37 2.40
N LYS A 59 -9.53 -6.17 1.23
CA LYS A 59 -10.01 -4.85 0.82
C LYS A 59 -11.21 -4.45 1.69
N GLU A 60 -11.07 -3.36 2.43
CA GLU A 60 -12.14 -2.81 3.28
C GLU A 60 -13.01 -1.85 2.46
N ASP A 61 -12.38 -0.98 1.66
CA ASP A 61 -13.05 -0.08 0.72
C ASP A 61 -12.15 0.23 -0.50
N GLU A 62 -12.55 1.14 -1.38
CA GLU A 62 -11.78 1.49 -2.60
C GLU A 62 -10.41 2.13 -2.30
N ASN A 63 -10.24 2.73 -1.13
CA ASN A 63 -9.04 3.42 -0.68
C ASN A 63 -8.39 2.77 0.54
N THR A 64 -8.97 1.72 1.12
CA THR A 64 -8.48 1.10 2.35
C THR A 64 -8.36 -0.41 2.19
N VAL A 65 -7.19 -0.93 2.53
CA VAL A 65 -6.89 -2.37 2.60
C VAL A 65 -6.46 -2.68 4.02
N ARG A 66 -7.19 -3.57 4.70
CA ARG A 66 -6.81 -4.06 6.02
C ARG A 66 -5.95 -5.31 5.87
N PHE A 67 -4.96 -5.49 6.72
CA PHE A 67 -4.11 -6.66 6.71
C PHE A 67 -3.74 -7.10 8.13
N GLU A 68 -3.61 -8.40 8.31
CA GLU A 68 -3.22 -9.01 9.58
C GLU A 68 -1.81 -9.58 9.44
N ASN A 69 -0.91 -9.14 10.32
CA ASN A 69 0.48 -9.56 10.37
C ASN A 69 0.73 -10.56 11.50
#